data_AF-A0A8J7FRL3-F1
#
_entry.id   AF-A0A8J7FRL3-F1
#
_cell.length_a   1.000
_cell.length_b   1.000
_cell.length_c   1.000
_cell.angle_alpha   90.00
_cell.angle_beta   90.00
_cell.angle_gamma   90.00
#
_symmetry.space_group_name_H-M   'P 1'
#
loop_
_entity.id
_entity.type
_entity.pdbx_description
1 polymer ?
#
loop_
_entity_poly.entity_id
_entity_poly.type
_entity_poly.pdbx_seq_one_letter_code
_entity_poly.pdbx_strand_id
1 'polypeptide(L)' 'MNPQLYETAELVQIEQQAGQMLETAKPESRLYQLAYRLRLYLQLELIRRGVFSRRAARLRAGGS' A
#
# COMPACT_ATOMS: atom_id res chain seq x y z
N MET A 1 -0.42 1.06 -23.40
CA MET A 1 0.46 1.21 -22.22
C MET A 1 0.55 -0.14 -21.56
N ASN A 2 1.75 -0.73 -21.49
CA ASN A 2 1.94 -1.97 -20.74
C ASN A 2 2.01 -1.56 -19.25
N PRO A 3 1.05 -1.93 -18.39
CA PRO A 3 1.11 -1.54 -16.99
C PRO A 3 2.33 -2.21 -16.37
N GLN A 4 3.30 -1.42 -15.91
CA GLN A 4 4.40 -1.95 -15.10
C GLN A 4 3.78 -2.68 -13.90
N LEU A 5 3.98 -4.00 -13.84
CA LEU A 5 3.53 -4.80 -12.73
C LEU A 5 4.49 -4.52 -11.57
N TYR A 6 4.04 -3.72 -10.61
CA TYR A 6 4.80 -3.48 -9.38
C TYR A 6 5.14 -4.80 -8.68
N GLU A 7 6.37 -4.91 -8.22
CA GLU A 7 6.81 -6.00 -7.36
C GLU A 7 6.11 -5.94 -6.01
N THR A 8 6.07 -7.08 -5.32
CA THR A 8 5.41 -7.17 -4.01
C THR A 8 6.02 -6.23 -2.97
N ALA A 9 7.34 -6.04 -2.99
CA ALA A 9 8.02 -5.11 -2.09
C ALA A 9 7.60 -3.66 -2.35
N GLU A 10 7.49 -3.26 -3.62
CA GLU A 10 7.03 -1.93 -4.02
C GLU A 10 5.58 -1.70 -3.57
N LEU A 11 4.69 -2.67 -3.76
CA LEU A 11 3.30 -2.56 -3.28
C LEU A 11 3.20 -2.37 -1.76
N VAL A 12 4.06 -3.05 -1.00
CA VAL A 12 4.11 -2.90 0.47
C VAL A 12 4.60 -1.50 0.87
N GLN A 13 5.56 -0.93 0.13
CA GLN A 13 6.03 0.43 0.37
C GLN A 13 4.96 1.47 0.03
N ILE A 14 4.28 1.32 -1.09
CA ILE A 14 3.19 2.23 -1.49
C ILE A 14 2.03 2.17 -0.48
N GLU A 15 1.68 0.98 0.03
CA GLU A 15 0.64 0.84 1.06
C GLU A 15 1.01 1.58 2.35
N GLN A 16 2.28 1.51 2.75
CA GLN A 16 2.79 2.22 3.91
C GLN A 16 2.74 3.75 3.72
N GLN A 17 3.16 4.25 2.56
CA GLN A 17 3.08 5.69 2.24
C GLN A 17 1.64 6.18 2.20
N ALA A 18 0.71 5.40 1.63
CA ALA A 18 -0.71 5.72 1.66
C ALA A 18 -1.24 5.80 3.11
N GLY A 19 -0.77 4.93 4.00
CA GLY A 19 -1.04 5.01 5.44
C GLY A 19 -0.57 6.34 6.06
N GLN A 20 0.67 6.74 5.82
CA GLN A 20 1.24 8.00 6.32
C GLN A 20 0.49 9.23 5.77
N MET A 21 0.04 9.18 4.52
CA MET A 21 -0.78 10.24 3.93
C MET A 21 -2.15 10.34 4.62
N LEU A 22 -2.74 9.23 5.04
CA LEU A 22 -4.02 9.25 5.76
C LEU A 22 -3.90 9.84 7.17
N GLU A 23 -2.76 9.67 7.82
CA GLU A 23 -2.49 10.24 9.15
C GLU A 23 -2.32 11.77 9.11
N THR A 24 -1.85 12.30 7.97
CA THR A 24 -1.54 13.73 7.81
C THR A 24 -2.63 14.52 7.07
N ALA A 25 -3.45 13.86 6.25
CA ALA A 25 -4.50 14.51 5.48
C ALA A 25 -5.78 14.74 6.30
N LYS A 26 -6.45 15.88 6.08
CA LYS A 26 -7.79 16.12 6.65
C LYS A 26 -8.80 15.11 6.08
N PRO A 27 -9.67 14.47 6.89
CA PRO A 27 -10.64 13.47 6.41
C PRO A 27 -11.55 13.95 5.26
N GLU A 28 -11.95 15.21 5.29
CA GLU A 28 -12.80 15.87 4.28
C GLU A 28 -12.06 16.11 2.95
N SER A 29 -10.73 15.98 2.93
CA SER A 29 -9.92 16.33 1.76
C SER A 29 -9.99 15.25 0.68
N ARG A 30 -9.93 15.68 -0.59
CA ARG A 30 -9.77 14.76 -1.72
C ARG A 30 -8.54 13.88 -1.59
N LEU A 31 -7.46 14.40 -0.99
CA LEU A 31 -6.24 13.65 -0.75
C LEU A 31 -6.48 12.45 0.18
N TYR A 32 -7.19 12.67 1.29
CA TYR A 32 -7.56 11.60 2.21
C TYR A 32 -8.43 10.55 1.50
N GLN A 33 -9.45 10.98 0.76
CA GLN A 33 -10.33 10.07 0.02
C GLN A 33 -9.57 9.23 -1.02
N LEU A 34 -8.61 9.83 -1.73
CA LEU A 34 -7.77 9.14 -2.71
C LEU A 34 -6.79 8.17 -2.05
N ALA A 35 -6.08 8.61 -1.01
CA ALA A 35 -5.15 7.76 -0.27
C ALA A 35 -5.88 6.56 0.36
N TYR A 36 -7.11 6.78 0.85
CA TYR A 36 -7.94 5.72 1.43
C TYR A 36 -8.31 4.66 0.40
N ARG A 37 -8.82 5.09 -0.76
CA ARG A 37 -9.15 4.17 -1.87
C ARG A 37 -7.93 3.42 -2.37
N LEU A 38 -6.80 4.12 -2.56
CA LEU A 38 -5.54 3.52 -2.98
C LEU A 38 -5.10 2.43 -1.99
N ARG A 39 -5.16 2.71 -0.68
CA ARG A 39 -4.80 1.74 0.36
C ARG A 39 -5.68 0.49 0.31
N LEU A 40 -6.99 0.63 0.08
CA LEU A 40 -7.89 -0.51 -0.07
C LEU A 40 -7.51 -1.39 -1.27
N TYR A 41 -7.22 -0.78 -2.42
CA TYR A 41 -6.80 -1.53 -3.61
C TYR A 41 -5.48 -2.27 -3.40
N LEU A 42 -4.51 -1.62 -2.73
CA LEU A 42 -3.22 -2.24 -2.41
C LEU A 42 -3.38 -3.40 -1.44
N GLN A 43 -4.23 -3.27 -0.42
CA GLN A 43 -4.52 -4.35 0.52
C GLN A 43 -5.14 -5.56 -0.17
N LEU A 44 -6.09 -5.35 -1.08
CA LEU A 44 -6.68 -6.42 -1.87
C LEU A 44 -5.65 -7.12 -2.76
N GLU A 45 -4.78 -6.35 -3.41
CA GLU A 45 -3.70 -6.90 -4.26
C GLU A 45 -2.67 -7.68 -3.43
N LEU A 46 -2.31 -7.20 -2.24
CA LEU A 46 -1.41 -7.92 -1.33
C LEU A 46 -2.03 -9.23 -0.82
N ILE A 47 -3.34 -9.23 -0.51
CA ILE A 47 -4.08 -10.45 -0.16
C ILE A 47 -4.08 -11.43 -1.34
N ARG A 48 -4.35 -10.96 -2.56
CA ARG A 48 -4.31 -11.77 -3.79
C ARG A 48 -2.94 -12.42 -4.00
N ARG A 49 -1.86 -11.76 -3.60
CA ARG A 49 -0.48 -12.27 -3.66
C ARG A 49 -0.06 -13.12 -2.44
N GLY A 50 -0.95 -13.35 -1.48
CA GLY A 50 -0.66 -14.12 -0.25
C GLY A 50 0.31 -13.39 0.70
N VAL A 51 0.27 -12.05 0.70
CA VAL A 51 1.15 -11.20 1.51
C VAL A 51 0.33 -10.63 2.66
N PHE A 52 0.37 -11.33 3.78
CA PHE A 52 -0.29 -10.94 5.02
C PHE A 52 0.63 -10.12 5.94
N SER A 53 0.09 -9.58 7.03
CA SER A 53 0.75 -8.61 7.94
C SER A 53 2.17 -9.02 8.36
N ARG A 54 2.41 -10.30 8.65
CA ARG A 54 3.74 -10.83 9.02
C ARG A 54 4.75 -10.82 7.87
N ARG A 55 4.31 -11.12 6.65
CA ARG A 55 5.15 -11.11 5.45
C ARG A 55 5.41 -9.68 4.97
N ALA A 56 4.40 -8.83 5.04
CA ALA A 56 4.54 -7.39 4.78
C ALA A 56 5.55 -6.74 5.73
N ALA A 57 5.52 -7.07 7.03
CA ALA A 57 6.49 -6.56 8.00
C ALA A 57 7.95 -6.95 7.67
N ARG A 58 8.19 -8.20 7.22
CA ARG A 58 9.53 -8.63 6.78
C ARG A 58 10.00 -7.86 5.55
N LEU A 59 9.12 -7.68 4.57
CA LEU A 59 9.42 -6.92 3.35
C LEU A 59 9.74 -5.45 3.64
N ARG A 60 9.07 -4.83 4.63
CA ARG A 60 9.40 -3.47 5.11
C ARG A 60 10.76 -3.40 5.79
N ALA A 61 11.17 -4.46 6.49
CA ALA A 61 12.46 -4.53 7.17
C ALA A 61 13.64 -4.85 6.23
N GLY A 62 13.40 -4.91 4.90
CA GLY A 62 14.43 -5.26 3.92
C GLY A 62 14.78 -6.76 3.89
N GLY A 63 13.92 -7.61 4.46
CA GLY A 63 14.13 -9.06 4.48
C GLY A 63 14.04 -9.66 3.08
N SER A 64 15.22 -9.97 2.52
CA SER A 64 15.41 -10.84 1.35
C SER A 64 15.36 -12.31 1.78
#